data_AF-R7VHF1-F1
#
_entry.id   AF-R7VHF1-F1
#
_cell.length_a   1.000
_cell.length_b   1.000
_cell.length_c   1.000
_cell.angle_alpha   90.00
_cell.angle_beta   90.00
_cell.angle_gamma   90.00
#
_symmetry.space_group_name_H-M   'P 1'
#
loop_
_entity.id
_entity.type
_entity.pdbx_description
1 polymer ?
#
loop_
_entity_poly.entity_id
_entity_poly.type
_entity_poly.pdbx_seq_one_letter_code
_entity_poly.pdbx_strand_id
1 'polypeptide(L)'
;IREVGIALRRIGDELDSDEGLQDLLSRVTPDSPKNTFFSVAKEIFRDGVFNWGRVVALFYFAYKMIIKAIMCGLSTLPLLRGIVEWVVQFITDHVASWIISRGGWEAIQEYFGATSLQLIAVASGVVLCLAYVVWRKNR
;
A
#
# COMPACT_ATOMS: atom_id res chain seq x y z
N ILE A 1 -6.23 -16.98 9.41
CA ILE A 1 -4.77 -16.64 9.42
C ILE A 1 -4.10 -16.93 8.07
N ARG A 2 -4.30 -18.12 7.44
CA ARG A 2 -3.68 -18.44 6.13
C ARG A 2 -4.14 -17.54 4.97
N GLU A 3 -5.41 -17.13 4.94
CA GLU A 3 -5.93 -16.27 3.87
C GLU A 3 -5.34 -14.86 3.89
N VAL A 4 -5.12 -14.31 5.09
CA VAL A 4 -4.46 -13.01 5.25
C VAL A 4 -3.03 -13.06 4.70
N GLY A 5 -2.31 -14.17 4.93
CA GLY A 5 -0.97 -14.35 4.38
C GLY A 5 -0.93 -14.43 2.85
N ILE A 6 -1.96 -15.02 2.22
CA ILE A 6 -2.06 -15.10 0.75
C ILE A 6 -2.40 -13.73 0.16
N ALA A 7 -3.33 -12.99 0.77
CA ALA A 7 -3.66 -11.63 0.36
C ALA A 7 -2.46 -10.69 0.53
N LEU A 8 -1.77 -10.76 1.66
CA LEU A 8 -0.55 -9.99 1.90
C LEU A 8 0.55 -10.32 0.89
N ARG A 9 0.72 -11.60 0.56
CA ARG A 9 1.70 -12.05 -0.42
C ARG A 9 1.36 -11.55 -1.81
N ARG A 10 0.09 -11.59 -2.21
CA ARG A 10 -0.35 -11.11 -3.52
C ARG A 10 -0.21 -9.60 -3.66
N ILE A 11 -0.55 -8.85 -2.61
CA ILE A 11 -0.31 -7.41 -2.51
C ILE A 11 1.20 -7.13 -2.56
N GLY A 12 2.01 -7.91 -1.83
CA GLY A 12 3.47 -7.81 -1.85
C GLY A 12 4.06 -8.09 -3.23
N ASP A 13 3.56 -9.11 -3.94
CA ASP A 13 3.99 -9.50 -5.28
C ASP A 13 3.56 -8.45 -6.33
N GLU A 14 2.35 -7.89 -6.22
CA GLU A 14 1.89 -6.77 -7.06
C GLU A 14 2.72 -5.50 -6.82
N LEU A 15 3.00 -5.15 -5.57
CA LEU A 15 3.87 -4.02 -5.25
C LEU A 15 5.33 -4.25 -5.64
N ASP A 16 5.84 -5.48 -5.60
CA ASP A 16 7.18 -5.81 -6.10
C ASP A 16 7.26 -5.78 -7.63
N SER A 17 6.15 -6.03 -8.33
CA SER A 17 6.07 -5.93 -9.79
C SER A 17 5.91 -4.50 -10.34
N ASP A 18 5.67 -3.52 -9.46
CA ASP A 18 5.53 -2.12 -9.86
C ASP A 18 6.91 -1.51 -10.20
N GLU A 19 7.19 -1.38 -11.50
CA GLU A 19 8.45 -0.84 -12.01
C GLU A 19 8.73 0.60 -11.53
N GLY A 20 7.68 1.41 -11.27
CA GLY A 20 7.83 2.76 -10.73
C GLY A 20 8.27 2.74 -9.27
N LEU A 21 7.72 1.83 -8.48
CA LEU A 21 8.14 1.61 -7.09
C LEU A 21 9.59 1.08 -7.05
N GLN A 22 9.96 0.18 -7.96
CA GLN A 22 11.32 -0.32 -8.07
C GLN A 22 12.32 0.75 -8.53
N ASP A 23 11.96 1.65 -9.46
CA ASP A 23 12.78 2.80 -9.83
C ASP A 23 13.02 3.73 -8.63
N LEU A 24 11.98 4.02 -7.84
CA LEU A 24 12.11 4.81 -6.61
C LEU A 24 12.99 4.11 -5.55
N LEU A 25 12.89 2.78 -5.43
CA LEU A 25 13.77 1.97 -4.56
C LEU A 25 15.22 1.94 -5.05
N SER A 26 15.45 1.99 -6.37
CA SER A 26 16.80 1.99 -6.94
C SER A 26 17.57 3.28 -6.65
N ARG A 27 16.85 4.40 -6.50
CA ARG A 27 17.38 5.72 -6.13
C ARG A 27 17.76 5.83 -4.66
N VAL A 28 17.55 4.78 -3.87
CA VAL A 28 17.92 4.72 -2.45
C VAL A 28 19.43 4.54 -2.32
N THR A 29 20.17 5.66 -2.31
CA THR A 29 21.61 5.68 -2.02
C THR A 29 21.89 5.47 -0.52
N PRO A 30 22.93 4.70 -0.16
CA PRO A 30 23.27 4.38 1.23
C PRO A 30 23.77 5.57 2.07
N ASP A 31 24.13 6.70 1.46
CA ASP A 31 24.75 7.84 2.17
C ASP A 31 23.81 8.61 3.13
N SER A 32 22.49 8.51 2.96
CA SER A 32 21.54 9.06 3.95
C SER A 32 20.16 8.38 3.86
N PRO A 33 19.87 7.37 4.71
CA PRO A 33 18.58 6.69 4.70
C PRO A 33 17.41 7.62 5.04
N LYS A 34 17.64 8.64 5.88
CA LYS A 34 16.60 9.64 6.23
C LYS A 34 16.20 10.48 5.02
N ASN A 35 17.16 11.10 4.35
CA ASN A 35 16.87 11.97 3.19
C ASN A 35 16.21 11.17 2.07
N THR A 36 16.67 9.94 1.88
CA THR A 36 16.09 9.00 0.93
C THR A 36 14.62 8.71 1.25
N PHE A 37 14.30 8.43 2.52
CA PHE A 37 12.92 8.21 2.94
C PHE A 37 12.02 9.40 2.61
N PHE A 38 12.42 10.61 3.03
CA PHE A 38 11.62 11.80 2.79
C PHE A 38 11.51 12.17 1.31
N SER A 39 12.54 11.88 0.50
CA SER A 39 12.49 12.11 -0.95
C SER A 39 11.46 11.21 -1.62
N VAL A 40 11.48 9.90 -1.33
CA VAL A 40 10.52 8.95 -1.90
C VAL A 40 9.11 9.21 -1.37
N ALA A 41 8.97 9.50 -0.08
CA ALA A 41 7.68 9.87 0.50
C ALA A 41 7.08 11.11 -0.19
N LYS A 42 7.88 12.15 -0.44
CA LYS A 42 7.43 13.32 -1.21
C LYS A 42 7.03 12.97 -2.64
N GLU A 43 7.74 12.06 -3.31
CA GLU A 43 7.41 11.66 -4.67
C GLU A 43 6.07 10.90 -4.74
N ILE A 44 5.80 10.01 -3.78
CA ILE A 44 4.53 9.26 -3.69
C ILE A 44 3.31 10.20 -3.63
N PHE A 45 3.45 11.36 -2.98
CA PHE A 45 2.37 12.33 -2.77
C PHE A 45 2.56 13.63 -3.58
N ARG A 46 3.41 13.63 -4.60
CA ARG A 46 3.85 14.83 -5.32
C ARG A 46 2.72 15.61 -5.99
N ASP A 47 1.71 14.91 -6.48
CA ASP A 47 0.54 15.49 -7.16
C ASP A 47 -0.55 16.01 -6.17
N GLY A 48 -0.33 15.88 -4.86
CA GLY A 48 -1.28 16.28 -3.82
C GLY A 48 -2.52 15.38 -3.70
N VAL A 49 -2.56 14.23 -4.38
CA VAL A 49 -3.68 13.29 -4.31
C VAL A 49 -3.44 12.26 -3.20
N PHE A 50 -4.36 12.18 -2.25
CA PHE A 50 -4.27 11.26 -1.12
C PHE A 50 -5.28 10.11 -1.26
N ASN A 51 -4.79 8.88 -1.18
CA ASN A 51 -5.59 7.65 -1.18
C ASN A 51 -4.90 6.55 -0.36
N TRP A 52 -5.67 5.54 0.05
CA TRP A 52 -5.18 4.44 0.87
C TRP A 52 -4.07 3.62 0.20
N GLY A 53 -4.11 3.47 -1.13
CA GLY A 53 -3.06 2.77 -1.88
C GLY A 53 -1.69 3.42 -1.71
N ARG A 54 -1.61 4.75 -1.75
CA ARG A 54 -0.37 5.51 -1.55
C ARG A 54 0.13 5.49 -0.11
N VAL A 55 -0.80 5.53 0.85
CA VAL A 55 -0.46 5.35 2.28
C VAL A 55 0.15 3.97 2.49
N VAL A 56 -0.43 2.92 1.89
CA VAL A 56 0.13 1.56 1.95
C VAL A 56 1.48 1.46 1.23
N ALA A 57 1.65 2.11 0.07
CA ALA A 57 2.93 2.15 -0.64
C ALA A 57 4.04 2.79 0.21
N LEU A 58 3.74 3.85 0.98
CA LEU A 58 4.69 4.46 1.92
C LEU A 58 5.13 3.47 3.01
N PHE A 59 4.18 2.75 3.62
CA PHE A 59 4.49 1.72 4.61
C PHE A 59 5.29 0.55 4.02
N TYR A 60 4.95 0.12 2.81
CA TYR A 60 5.67 -0.93 2.10
C TYR A 60 7.12 -0.52 1.79
N PHE A 61 7.31 0.71 1.34
CA PHE A 61 8.65 1.27 1.12
C PHE A 61 9.48 1.30 2.42
N ALA A 62 8.88 1.75 3.53
CA ALA A 62 9.54 1.71 4.84
C ALA A 62 9.91 0.28 5.26
N TYR A 63 9.03 -0.70 5.01
CA TYR A 63 9.31 -2.12 5.23
C TYR A 63 10.50 -2.61 4.38
N LYS A 64 10.56 -2.29 3.09
CA LYS A 64 11.69 -2.68 2.21
C LYS A 64 13.00 -2.04 2.67
N MET A 65 12.97 -0.80 3.15
CA MET A 65 14.14 -0.17 3.77
C MET A 65 14.62 -0.91 5.02
N ILE A 66 13.70 -1.34 5.90
CA ILE A 66 14.01 -2.14 7.09
C ILE A 66 14.62 -3.48 6.69
N ILE A 67 14.03 -4.20 5.73
CA ILE A 67 14.56 -5.48 5.26
C ILE A 67 15.96 -5.32 4.66
N LYS A 68 16.18 -4.31 3.81
CA LYS A 68 17.50 -4.00 3.24
C LYS A 68 18.53 -3.70 4.33
N ALA A 69 18.15 -2.96 5.37
CA ALA A 69 19.02 -2.67 6.51
C ALA A 69 19.41 -3.93 7.29
N ILE A 70 18.46 -4.83 7.54
CA ILE A 70 18.70 -6.12 8.22
C ILE A 70 19.62 -7.00 7.39
N MET A 71 19.37 -7.12 6.08
CA MET A 71 20.18 -7.95 5.18
C MET A 71 21.63 -7.46 5.05
N CYS A 72 21.86 -6.14 5.16
CA CYS A 72 23.19 -5.54 5.10
C CYS A 72 23.95 -5.55 6.44
N GLY A 73 23.38 -6.10 7.52
CA GLY A 73 24.05 -6.23 8.82
C GLY A 73 24.35 -4.91 9.53
N LEU A 74 23.69 -3.80 9.16
CA LEU A 74 23.79 -2.54 9.89
C LEU A 74 23.22 -2.72 11.30
N SER A 75 23.78 -2.01 12.30
CA SER A 75 23.22 -1.93 13.66
C SER A 75 21.72 -1.63 13.59
N THR A 76 20.91 -2.68 13.76
CA THR A 76 19.53 -2.72 13.25
C THR A 76 18.57 -1.88 14.07
N LEU A 77 18.84 -1.71 15.36
CA LEU A 77 17.94 -1.03 16.30
C LEU A 77 17.85 0.50 16.09
N PRO A 78 18.96 1.26 15.99
CA PRO A 78 18.88 2.71 15.75
C PRO A 78 18.24 3.06 14.42
N LEU A 79 18.52 2.28 13.37
CA LEU A 79 17.99 2.53 12.04
C LEU A 79 16.49 2.19 11.95
N LEU A 80 16.05 1.08 12.56
CA LEU A 80 14.64 0.72 12.63
C LEU A 80 13.83 1.77 13.39
N ARG A 81 14.34 2.24 14.53
CA ARG A 81 13.72 3.34 15.29
C ARG A 81 13.64 4.60 14.44
N GLY A 82 14.71 4.96 13.75
CA GLY A 82 14.73 6.09 12.83
C GLY A 82 13.66 5.99 11.75
N ILE A 83 13.54 4.84 11.08
CA ILE A 83 12.52 4.64 10.03
C ILE A 83 11.11 4.80 10.58
N VAL A 84 10.82 4.23 11.75
CA VAL A 84 9.51 4.39 12.41
C VAL A 84 9.23 5.87 12.73
N GLU A 85 10.21 6.58 13.31
CA GLU A 85 10.08 8.00 13.60
C GLU A 85 9.83 8.84 12.33
N TRP A 86 10.51 8.53 11.22
CA TRP A 86 10.31 9.26 9.96
C TRP A 86 8.93 9.00 9.34
N VAL A 87 8.44 7.76 9.39
CA VAL A 87 7.09 7.42 8.93
C VAL A 87 6.05 8.15 9.76
N VAL A 88 6.17 8.12 11.09
CA VAL A 88 5.24 8.84 11.99
C VAL A 88 5.28 10.34 11.73
N GLN A 89 6.48 10.91 11.58
CA GLN A 89 6.64 12.32 11.26
C GLN A 89 5.95 12.67 9.95
N PHE A 90 6.22 11.95 8.86
CA PHE A 90 5.65 12.23 7.55
C PHE A 90 4.12 12.09 7.54
N ILE A 91 3.59 11.05 8.18
CA ILE A 91 2.14 10.87 8.32
C ILE A 91 1.53 12.03 9.08
N THR A 92 2.11 12.41 10.22
CA THR A 92 1.60 13.50 11.06
C THR A 92 1.62 14.83 10.30
N ASP A 93 2.72 15.12 9.61
CA ASP A 93 2.92 16.42 8.96
C ASP A 93 2.10 16.57 7.67
N HIS A 94 1.82 15.49 6.93
CA HIS A 94 1.29 15.59 5.56
C HIS A 94 0.03 14.77 5.28
N VAL A 95 -0.20 13.67 5.99
CA VAL A 95 -1.27 12.71 5.65
C VAL A 95 -2.38 12.68 6.71
N ALA A 96 -2.08 13.04 7.95
CA ALA A 96 -2.98 12.91 9.09
C ALA A 96 -4.30 13.65 8.90
N SER A 97 -4.27 14.89 8.39
CA SER A 97 -5.49 15.66 8.12
C SER A 97 -6.41 14.94 7.12
N TRP A 98 -5.84 14.30 6.10
CA TRP A 98 -6.61 13.51 5.15
C TRP A 98 -7.19 12.25 5.81
N ILE A 99 -6.41 11.53 6.61
CA ILE A 99 -6.88 10.32 7.31
C ILE A 99 -8.05 10.65 8.24
N ILE A 100 -7.93 11.72 9.01
CA ILE A 100 -8.99 12.19 9.91
C ILE A 100 -10.25 12.54 9.11
N SER A 101 -10.10 13.21 7.96
CA SER A 101 -11.24 13.54 7.09
C SER A 101 -11.97 12.32 6.52
N ARG A 102 -11.32 11.14 6.51
CA ARG A 102 -11.88 9.87 6.05
C ARG A 102 -12.52 9.04 7.16
N GLY A 103 -12.65 9.58 8.38
CA GLY A 103 -13.14 8.84 9.53
C GLY A 103 -12.03 8.08 10.29
N GLY A 104 -10.77 8.45 10.06
CA GLY A 104 -9.63 7.84 10.71
C GLY A 104 -9.14 6.56 10.04
N TRP A 105 -8.34 5.79 10.78
CA TRP A 105 -7.74 4.56 10.26
C TRP A 105 -8.75 3.42 10.07
N GLU A 106 -9.95 3.49 10.66
CA GLU A 106 -10.99 2.47 10.49
C GLU A 106 -11.47 2.36 9.04
N ALA A 107 -11.48 3.47 8.30
CA ALA A 107 -11.86 3.51 6.88
C ALA A 107 -10.91 2.71 5.96
N ILE A 108 -9.72 2.32 6.45
CA ILE A 108 -8.85 1.40 5.71
C ILE A 108 -9.49 0.01 5.60
N GLN A 109 -10.24 -0.43 6.61
CA GLN A 109 -10.93 -1.72 6.60
C GLN A 109 -12.05 -1.73 5.58
N GLU A 110 -12.76 -0.62 5.42
CA GLU A 110 -13.77 -0.47 4.38
C GLU A 110 -13.16 -0.48 2.97
N TYR A 111 -12.00 0.17 2.78
CA TYR A 111 -11.30 0.16 1.50
C TYR A 111 -10.87 -1.25 1.06
N PHE A 112 -10.23 -2.01 1.96
CA PHE A 112 -9.76 -3.37 1.67
C PHE A 112 -10.88 -4.43 1.78
N GLY A 113 -11.88 -4.21 2.64
CA GLY A 113 -13.06 -5.08 2.79
C GLY A 113 -14.08 -4.91 1.66
N ALA A 114 -14.23 -3.70 1.11
CA ALA A 114 -15.06 -3.47 -0.08
C ALA A 114 -14.47 -4.16 -1.32
N THR A 115 -13.16 -4.39 -1.38
CA THR A 115 -12.54 -5.05 -2.55
C THR A 115 -13.00 -6.51 -2.70
N SER A 116 -13.29 -7.23 -1.60
CA SER A 116 -13.84 -8.59 -1.70
C SER A 116 -15.35 -8.60 -1.97
N LEU A 117 -16.13 -7.75 -1.29
CA LEU A 117 -17.58 -7.69 -1.43
C LEU A 117 -18.03 -7.07 -2.76
N GLN A 118 -17.34 -6.03 -3.27
CA GLN A 118 -17.62 -5.45 -4.58
C GLN A 118 -17.32 -6.45 -5.70
N LEU A 119 -16.26 -7.24 -5.57
CA LEU A 119 -15.89 -8.24 -6.56
C LEU A 119 -16.87 -9.42 -6.56
N ILE A 120 -17.37 -9.84 -5.38
CA ILE A 120 -18.47 -10.80 -5.24
C ILE A 120 -19.78 -10.23 -5.82
N ALA A 121 -20.10 -8.96 -5.57
CA ALA A 121 -21.31 -8.32 -6.08
C ALA A 121 -21.27 -8.11 -7.61
N VAL A 122 -20.11 -7.76 -8.16
CA VAL A 122 -19.90 -7.66 -9.61
C VAL A 122 -19.98 -9.05 -10.24
N ALA A 123 -19.35 -10.06 -9.65
CA ALA A 123 -19.43 -11.44 -10.14
C ALA A 123 -20.87 -11.98 -10.12
N SER A 124 -21.62 -11.75 -9.05
CA SER A 124 -23.02 -12.16 -8.96
C SER A 124 -23.91 -11.42 -9.97
N GLY A 125 -23.68 -10.11 -10.15
CA GLY A 125 -24.35 -9.30 -11.17
C GLY A 125 -24.10 -9.83 -12.59
N VAL A 126 -22.85 -10.19 -12.92
CA VAL A 126 -22.48 -10.75 -14.23
C VAL A 126 -23.13 -12.12 -14.45
N VAL A 127 -23.10 -13.01 -13.45
CA VAL A 127 -23.73 -14.34 -13.53
C VAL A 127 -25.25 -14.23 -13.75
N LEU A 128 -25.92 -13.34 -13.01
CA LEU A 128 -27.36 -13.09 -13.17
C LEU A 128 -27.69 -12.52 -14.55
N CYS A 129 -26.88 -11.60 -15.07
CA CYS A 129 -27.05 -11.07 -16.42
C CYS A 129 -26.91 -12.16 -17.49
N LEU A 130 -25.89 -13.02 -17.38
CA LEU A 130 -25.68 -14.13 -18.31
C LEU A 130 -26.83 -15.15 -18.25
N ALA A 131 -27.27 -15.52 -17.04
CA ALA A 131 -28.41 -16.42 -16.86
C ALA A 131 -29.69 -15.85 -17.48
N TYR A 132 -29.95 -14.55 -17.30
CA TYR A 132 -31.09 -13.85 -17.90
C TYR A 132 -31.03 -13.87 -19.43
N VAL A 133 -29.86 -13.61 -20.01
CA VAL A 133 -29.66 -13.62 -21.47
C VAL A 133 -29.86 -15.03 -22.05
N VAL A 134 -29.34 -16.07 -21.38
CA VAL A 134 -29.52 -17.46 -21.79
C VAL A 134 -30.99 -17.88 -21.70
N TRP A 135 -31.67 -17.55 -20.61
CA TRP A 135 -33.10 -17.84 -20.44
C TRP A 135 -33.96 -17.15 -21.51
N ARG A 136 -33.67 -15.87 -21.82
CA ARG A 136 -34.36 -15.12 -22.87
C ARG A 136 -34.13 -15.71 -24.27
N LYS A 137 -32.95 -16.28 -24.52
CA LYS A 137 -32.60 -16.88 -25.82
C LYS A 137 -33.19 -18.28 -26.00
N ASN A 138 -33.50 -18.98 -24.91
CA ASN A 138 -34.03 -20.35 -24.92
C ASN A 138 -35.57 -20.40 -24.81
N ARG A 139 -36.24 -19.26 -24.99
CA ARG A 139 -37.69 -19.10 -25.04
C ARG A 139 -38.05 -18.43 -26.36
#